data_AF-A0A0D0CQC5-F1
#
_entry.id   AF-A0A0D0CQC5-F1
#
_cell.length_a   1.000
_cell.length_b   1.000
_cell.length_c   1.000
_cell.angle_alpha   90.00
_cell.angle_beta   90.00
_cell.angle_gamma   90.00
#
_symmetry.space_group_name_H-M   'P 1'
#
loop_
_entity.id
_entity.type
_entity.pdbx_description
1 polymer ?
#
loop_
_entity_poly.entity_id
_entity_poly.type
_entity_poly.pdbx_seq_one_letter_code
_entity_poly.pdbx_strand_id
1 'polypeptide(L)'
;ERLGEETGCWIYIAAQHPHAHELFANYTSRRLSLDHIPLLDEIHNSMNRLFVSLQRSRRSNAAELSADLLFKEAALTQSQTEVAGLRAENGRLQEEHHRLLQEAQYNTELIRKLQEIRRPQENDTSNSES
;
A
#
# COMPACT_ATOMS: atom_id res chain seq x y z
N GLU A 1 -28.98 -14.28 -36.20
CA GLU A 1 -30.21 -14.08 -37.01
C GLU A 1 -30.94 -15.38 -37.29
N ARG A 2 -30.30 -16.36 -37.92
CA ARG A 2 -30.86 -17.69 -38.23
C ARG A 2 -31.63 -18.37 -37.09
N LEU A 3 -31.13 -18.31 -35.85
CA LEU A 3 -31.79 -18.97 -34.71
C LEU A 3 -33.22 -18.46 -34.45
N GLY A 4 -33.45 -17.14 -34.53
CA GLY A 4 -34.79 -16.57 -34.31
C GLY A 4 -35.76 -16.89 -35.45
N GLU A 5 -35.23 -17.04 -36.66
CA GLU A 5 -36.01 -17.40 -37.86
C GLU A 5 -36.31 -18.90 -37.91
N GLU A 6 -35.33 -19.75 -37.58
CA GLU A 6 -35.43 -21.21 -37.59
C GLU A 6 -36.30 -21.73 -36.44
N THR A 7 -36.27 -21.09 -35.26
CA THR A 7 -37.06 -21.50 -34.10
C THR A 7 -38.41 -20.78 -34.01
N GLY A 8 -38.55 -19.64 -34.68
CA GLY A 8 -39.71 -18.76 -34.51
C GLY A 8 -39.87 -18.25 -33.07
N CYS A 9 -38.84 -18.28 -32.23
CA CYS A 9 -38.93 -17.81 -30.85
C CYS A 9 -38.80 -16.28 -30.76
N TRP A 10 -39.31 -15.71 -29.66
CA TRP A 10 -38.97 -14.34 -29.28
C TRP A 10 -37.59 -14.32 -28.63
N ILE A 11 -36.66 -13.60 -29.25
CA ILE A 11 -35.28 -13.49 -28.79
C ILE A 11 -34.91 -12.02 -28.69
N TYR A 12 -34.38 -11.64 -27.53
CA TYR A 12 -33.74 -10.36 -27.29
C TYR A 12 -32.38 -10.61 -26.64
N ILE A 13 -31.33 -10.04 -27.21
CA ILE A 13 -29.96 -10.14 -26.70
C ILE A 13 -29.41 -8.72 -26.60
N ALA A 14 -28.82 -8.38 -25.46
CA ALA A 14 -28.09 -7.13 -25.28
C ALA A 14 -26.71 -7.41 -24.68
N ALA A 15 -25.71 -6.71 -25.19
CA ALA A 15 -24.33 -6.83 -24.74
C ALA A 15 -23.68 -5.44 -24.72
N GLN A 16 -22.99 -5.14 -23.62
CA GLN A 16 -22.17 -3.94 -23.51
C GLN A 16 -20.75 -4.34 -23.12
N HIS A 17 -19.76 -3.83 -23.83
CA HIS A 17 -18.39 -3.99 -23.40
C HIS A 17 -18.13 -3.09 -22.17
N PRO A 18 -17.52 -3.63 -21.09
CA PRO A 18 -17.09 -2.91 -19.89
C PRO A 18 -16.52 -1.50 -20.06
N HIS A 19 -15.75 -1.31 -21.14
CA HIS A 19 -15.00 -0.09 -21.42
C HIS A 19 -15.54 0.65 -22.65
N ALA A 20 -16.65 0.21 -23.23
CA ALA A 20 -17.28 0.97 -24.31
C ALA A 20 -17.81 2.30 -23.79
N HIS A 21 -17.56 3.35 -24.56
CA HIS A 21 -18.16 4.67 -24.35
C HIS A 21 -19.54 4.80 -25.00
N GLU A 22 -19.91 3.82 -25.84
CA GLU A 22 -21.17 3.77 -26.58
C GLU A 22 -22.26 2.98 -25.82
N LEU A 23 -23.49 3.11 -26.32
CA LEU A 23 -24.65 2.34 -25.86
C LEU A 23 -24.42 0.83 -26.05
N PHE A 24 -25.19 0.02 -25.33
CA PHE A 24 -25.13 -1.43 -25.49
C PHE A 24 -25.60 -1.83 -26.89
N ALA A 25 -24.96 -2.85 -27.47
CA ALA A 25 -25.42 -3.45 -28.70
C ALA A 25 -26.58 -4.40 -28.39
N ASN A 26 -27.61 -4.40 -29.23
CA ASN A 26 -28.73 -5.33 -29.08
C ASN A 26 -29.09 -6.03 -30.39
N TYR A 27 -29.62 -7.24 -30.25
CA TYR A 27 -30.25 -8.01 -31.29
C TYR A 27 -31.67 -8.36 -30.86
N THR A 28 -32.62 -8.18 -31.77
CA THR A 28 -34.02 -8.53 -31.57
C THR A 28 -34.47 -9.42 -32.72
N SER A 29 -35.07 -10.57 -32.41
CA SER A 29 -35.67 -11.43 -33.44
C SER A 29 -36.81 -10.73 -34.16
N ARG A 30 -36.97 -11.00 -35.46
CA ARG A 30 -38.05 -10.44 -36.29
C ARG A 30 -39.45 -10.66 -35.69
N ARG A 31 -39.70 -11.86 -35.14
CA ARG A 31 -41.00 -12.19 -34.53
C ARG A 31 -41.31 -11.30 -33.33
N LEU A 32 -40.36 -11.11 -32.42
CA LEU A 32 -40.52 -10.19 -31.28
C LEU A 32 -40.77 -8.74 -31.73
N SER A 33 -40.07 -8.28 -32.78
CA SER A 33 -40.24 -6.93 -33.32
C SER A 33 -41.63 -6.68 -33.95
N LEU A 34 -42.29 -7.73 -34.43
CA LEU A 34 -43.60 -7.62 -35.09
C LEU A 34 -44.76 -7.91 -34.13
N ASP A 35 -44.59 -8.89 -33.23
CA ASP A 35 -45.68 -9.39 -32.41
C ASP A 35 -46.01 -8.44 -31.24
N HIS A 36 -45.01 -7.78 -30.63
CA HIS A 36 -45.26 -6.98 -29.43
C HIS A 36 -44.24 -5.86 -29.18
N ILE A 37 -44.42 -4.73 -29.88
CA ILE A 37 -43.58 -3.53 -29.76
C ILE A 37 -43.53 -2.95 -28.32
N PRO A 38 -44.64 -2.84 -27.56
CA PRO A 38 -44.59 -2.30 -26.20
C PRO A 38 -43.68 -3.10 -25.25
N LEU A 39 -43.69 -4.42 -25.35
CA LEU A 39 -42.80 -5.29 -24.57
C LEU A 39 -41.34 -5.11 -24.98
N LEU A 40 -41.07 -4.94 -26.29
CA LEU A 40 -39.72 -4.67 -26.76
C LEU A 40 -39.17 -3.37 -26.20
N ASP A 41 -39.97 -2.31 -26.17
CA ASP A 41 -39.59 -1.02 -25.58
C ASP A 41 -39.32 -1.15 -24.07
N GLU A 42 -40.15 -1.90 -23.34
CA GLU A 42 -39.95 -2.17 -21.92
C GLU A 42 -38.63 -2.92 -21.65
N ILE A 43 -38.36 -3.98 -22.43
CA ILE A 43 -37.12 -4.74 -22.34
C ILE A 43 -35.91 -3.83 -22.64
N HIS A 44 -35.98 -3.05 -23.72
CA HIS A 44 -34.89 -2.16 -24.12
C HIS A 44 -34.61 -1.10 -23.06
N ASN A 45 -35.66 -0.46 -22.52
CA ASN A 45 -35.53 0.51 -21.45
C ASN A 45 -34.96 -0.10 -20.16
N SER A 46 -35.40 -1.30 -19.81
CA SER A 46 -34.90 -2.03 -18.64
C SER A 46 -33.41 -2.35 -18.77
N MET A 47 -32.99 -2.82 -19.94
CA MET A 47 -31.58 -3.12 -20.23
C MET A 47 -30.73 -1.85 -20.21
N ASN A 48 -31.22 -0.75 -20.79
CA ASN A 48 -30.53 0.53 -20.72
C ASN A 48 -30.29 0.98 -19.27
N ARG A 49 -31.32 0.91 -18.42
CA ARG A 49 -31.20 1.26 -16.99
C ARG A 49 -30.19 0.35 -16.27
N LEU A 50 -30.22 -0.95 -16.56
CA LEU A 50 -29.28 -1.92 -15.99
C LEU A 50 -27.84 -1.60 -16.36
N PHE A 51 -27.54 -1.41 -17.64
CA PHE A 51 -26.20 -1.11 -18.12
C PHE A 51 -25.67 0.23 -17.60
N VAL A 52 -26.50 1.27 -17.59
CA VAL A 52 -26.14 2.57 -17.01
C VAL A 52 -25.83 2.43 -15.51
N SER A 53 -26.63 1.67 -14.77
CA SER A 53 -26.41 1.44 -13.33
C SER A 53 -25.10 0.69 -13.08
N LEU A 54 -24.85 -0.37 -13.86
CA LEU A 54 -23.59 -1.13 -13.78
C LEU A 54 -22.39 -0.26 -14.09
N GLN A 55 -22.45 0.58 -15.12
CA GLN A 55 -21.35 1.47 -15.49
C GLN A 55 -21.08 2.50 -14.40
N ARG A 56 -22.13 3.07 -13.78
CA ARG A 56 -22.01 4.01 -12.65
C ARG A 56 -21.40 3.33 -11.43
N SER A 57 -21.89 2.16 -11.05
CA SER A 57 -21.34 1.38 -9.93
C SER A 57 -19.85 1.08 -10.14
N ARG A 58 -19.47 0.67 -11.35
CA ARG A 58 -18.05 0.42 -11.67
C ARG A 58 -17.18 1.66 -11.56
N ARG A 59 -17.65 2.80 -12.08
CA ARG A 59 -16.93 4.07 -11.94
C ARG A 59 -16.78 4.48 -10.48
N SER A 60 -17.82 4.26 -9.67
CA SER A 60 -17.79 4.51 -8.21
C SER A 60 -16.73 3.63 -7.53
N ASN A 61 -16.75 2.32 -7.78
CA ASN A 61 -15.78 1.39 -7.19
C ASN A 61 -14.34 1.72 -7.61
N ALA A 62 -14.13 2.11 -8.88
CA ALA A 62 -12.82 2.53 -9.37
C ALA A 62 -12.33 3.81 -8.71
N ALA A 63 -13.22 4.77 -8.44
CA ALA A 63 -12.90 6.00 -7.72
C ALA A 63 -12.55 5.72 -6.26
N GLU A 64 -13.32 4.86 -5.59
CA GLU A 64 -13.05 4.42 -4.22
C GLU A 64 -11.69 3.71 -4.10
N LEU A 65 -11.41 2.78 -5.01
CA LEU A 65 -10.13 2.07 -5.05
C LEU A 65 -8.95 3.04 -5.30
N SER A 66 -9.13 4.01 -6.20
CA SER A 66 -8.12 5.05 -6.44
C SER A 66 -7.85 5.89 -5.20
N ALA A 67 -8.89 6.25 -4.45
CA ALA A 67 -8.75 7.03 -3.22
C ALA A 67 -8.03 6.23 -2.12
N ASP A 68 -8.36 4.95 -1.94
CA ASP A 68 -7.69 4.06 -0.98
C ASP A 68 -6.21 3.87 -1.33
N LEU A 69 -5.88 3.72 -2.62
CA LEU A 69 -4.49 3.65 -3.06
C LEU A 69 -3.70 4.92 -2.71
N LEU A 70 -4.25 6.10 -3.00
CA LEU A 70 -3.60 7.37 -2.66
C LEU A 70 -3.38 7.52 -1.15
N PHE A 71 -4.37 7.13 -0.34
CA PHE A 71 -4.25 7.15 1.11
C PHE A 71 -3.13 6.22 1.60
N LYS A 72 -3.09 4.99 1.07
CA LYS A 72 -2.06 4.00 1.43
C LYS A 72 -0.66 4.43 0.98
N GLU A 73 -0.53 5.04 -0.18
CA GLU A 73 0.75 5.59 -0.65
C GLU A 73 1.27 6.72 0.24
N ALA A 74 0.38 7.61 0.69
CA ALA A 74 0.73 8.67 1.63
C ALA A 74 1.19 8.09 2.98
N ALA A 75 0.46 7.13 3.53
CA ALA A 75 0.81 6.45 4.77
C ALA A 75 2.15 5.68 4.66
N LEU A 76 2.39 5.02 3.53
CA LEU A 76 3.65 4.33 3.26
C LEU A 76 4.81 5.32 3.21
N THR A 77 4.64 6.43 2.51
CA THR A 77 5.67 7.49 2.40
C THR A 77 6.01 8.06 3.78
N GLN A 78 4.98 8.34 4.60
CA GLN A 78 5.19 8.80 5.96
C GLN A 78 5.97 7.76 6.79
N SER A 79 5.55 6.50 6.77
CA SER A 79 6.25 5.43 7.50
C SER A 79 7.70 5.26 7.04
N GLN A 80 7.97 5.38 5.74
CA GLN A 80 9.34 5.35 5.21
C GLN A 80 10.18 6.51 5.72
N THR A 81 9.62 7.73 5.79
CA THR A 81 10.33 8.89 6.34
C THR A 81 10.61 8.73 7.84
N GLU A 82 9.66 8.19 8.60
CA GLU A 82 9.85 7.88 10.03
C GLU A 82 10.95 6.84 10.24
N VAL A 83 10.93 5.75 9.47
CA VAL A 83 11.97 4.71 9.53
C VAL A 83 13.34 5.26 9.15
N ALA A 84 13.42 6.12 8.13
CA ALA A 84 14.67 6.77 7.76
C ALA A 84 15.19 7.68 8.88
N GLY A 85 14.32 8.46 9.51
CA GLY A 85 14.67 9.30 10.66
C GLY A 85 15.16 8.47 11.85
N LEU A 86 14.44 7.41 12.21
CA LEU A 86 14.83 6.51 13.30
C LEU A 86 16.17 5.80 13.01
N ARG A 87 16.43 5.41 11.76
CA ARG A 87 17.74 4.83 11.38
C ARG A 87 18.88 5.84 11.51
N ALA A 88 18.66 7.09 11.11
CA ALA A 88 19.66 8.14 11.25
C ALA A 88 19.99 8.41 12.73
N GLU A 89 18.96 8.52 13.57
CA GLU A 89 19.15 8.75 15.01
C GLU A 89 19.84 7.57 15.69
N ASN A 90 19.46 6.34 15.34
CA ASN A 90 20.11 5.14 15.87
C ASN A 90 21.61 5.10 15.48
N GLY A 91 21.95 5.50 14.26
CA GLY A 91 23.36 5.66 13.84
C GLY A 91 24.12 6.67 14.70
N ARG A 92 23.53 7.84 14.96
CA ARG A 92 24.14 8.86 15.83
C ARG A 92 24.38 8.35 17.25
N LEU A 93 23.38 7.70 17.84
CA LEU A 93 23.49 7.14 19.18
C LEU A 93 24.56 6.04 19.26
N GLN A 94 24.71 5.23 18.21
CA GLN A 94 25.76 4.22 18.14
C GLN A 94 27.17 4.85 18.10
N GLU A 95 27.35 5.93 17.34
CA GLU A 95 28.61 6.68 17.29
C GLU A 95 28.96 7.31 18.63
N GLU A 96 27.98 7.94 19.29
CA GLU A 96 28.15 8.54 20.62
C GLU A 96 28.50 7.48 21.67
N HIS A 97 27.77 6.36 21.67
CA HIS A 97 28.06 5.23 22.56
C HIS A 97 29.47 4.68 22.34
N HIS A 98 29.93 4.61 21.08
CA HIS A 98 31.29 4.17 20.77
C HIS A 98 32.35 5.15 21.30
N ARG A 99 32.13 6.47 21.18
CA ARG A 99 33.03 7.48 21.73
C ARG A 99 33.14 7.38 23.25
N LEU A 100 32.01 7.30 23.94
CA LEU A 100 31.99 7.19 25.41
C LEU A 100 32.71 5.92 25.90
N LEU A 101 32.58 4.80 25.18
CA LEU A 101 33.34 3.59 25.48
C LEU A 101 34.86 3.79 25.33
N GLN A 102 35.32 4.47 24.28
CA GLN A 102 36.74 4.77 24.09
C GLN A 102 37.28 5.67 25.21
N GLU A 103 36.54 6.71 25.58
CA GLU A 103 36.92 7.61 26.68
C GLU A 103 37.00 6.87 28.02
N ALA A 104 36.01 6.01 28.31
CA ALA A 104 36.00 5.20 29.53
C ALA A 104 37.19 4.22 29.57
N GLN A 105 37.53 3.58 28.45
CA GLN A 105 38.70 2.70 28.34
C GLN A 105 40.01 3.47 28.56
N TYR A 106 40.15 4.63 27.92
CA TYR A 106 41.31 5.50 28.09
C TYR A 106 41.48 5.98 29.54
N ASN A 107 40.38 6.41 30.17
CA ASN A 107 40.37 6.83 31.57
C ASN A 107 40.76 5.68 32.52
N THR A 108 40.24 4.47 32.27
CA THR A 108 40.60 3.27 33.05
C THR A 108 42.10 2.97 32.95
N GLU A 109 42.68 3.09 31.77
CA GLU A 109 44.11 2.84 31.54
C GLU A 109 44.99 3.92 32.18
N LEU A 110 44.57 5.18 32.14
CA LEU A 110 45.23 6.28 32.86
C LEU A 110 45.23 6.04 34.37
N ILE A 111 44.09 5.64 34.94
CA ILE A 111 43.98 5.31 36.37
C ILE A 111 44.95 4.17 36.72
N ARG A 112 45.01 3.11 35.90
CA ARG A 112 45.95 2.00 36.09
C ARG A 112 47.40 2.49 36.13
N LYS A 113 47.81 3.30 35.14
CA LYS A 113 49.17 3.87 35.09
C LYS A 113 49.49 4.76 36.29
N LEU A 114 48.54 5.59 36.74
CA LEU A 114 48.72 6.43 37.93
C LEU A 114 48.88 5.58 39.20
N GLN A 115 48.14 4.48 39.34
CA GLN A 115 48.28 3.55 40.45
C GLN A 115 49.65 2.83 40.44
N GLU A 116 50.16 2.47 39.27
CA GLU A 116 51.51 1.89 39.11
C GLU A 116 52.61 2.88 39.50
N ILE A 117 52.48 4.16 39.15
CA ILE A 117 53.44 5.23 39.49
C ILE A 117 53.38 5.59 40.99
N ARG A 118 52.22 5.48 41.65
CA ARG A 118 52.07 5.81 43.07
C ARG A 118 52.63 4.73 44.02
N ARG A 119 52.73 3.47 43.56
CA ARG A 119 53.20 2.32 44.36
C ARG A 119 54.66 2.31 44.83
N PRO A 120 55.66 3.03 44.27
CA PRO A 120 57.04 2.96 44.76
C PRO A 120 57.34 3.78 46.02
N GLN A 121 56.39 4.54 46.60
CA GLN A 121 56.69 5.43 47.75
C GLN A 121 56.26 4.87 49.13
N GLU A 122 55.54 3.75 49.21
CA GLU A 122 55.13 3.15 50.50
C GLU A 122 56.02 1.99 50.97
N ASN A 123 56.97 1.52 50.15
CA ASN A 123 57.84 0.39 50.53
C ASN A 123 59.25 0.77 51.01
N ASP A 124 59.66 2.04 50.95
CA ASP A 124 61.02 2.47 51.34
C ASP A 124 61.12 3.08 52.76
N THR A 125 60.04 3.15 53.53
CA THR A 125 60.08 3.63 54.94
C THR A 125 59.96 2.53 56.00
N SER A 126 59.97 1.24 55.61
CA SER A 126 59.79 0.12 56.56
C SER A 126 60.98 -0.85 56.67
N ASN A 127 62.18 -0.49 56.20
CA ASN A 127 63.41 -1.28 56.42
C ASN A 127 64.55 -0.40 56.95
N SER A 128 64.35 0.20 58.13
CA SER A 128 65.45 0.77 58.93
C SER A 128 65.20 0.53 60.42
N GLU A 129 64.96 -0.70 60.84
CA GLU A 129 65.00 -1.06 62.27
C GLU A 129 65.23 -2.58 62.42
N SER A 130 66.49 -2.97 62.57
CA SER A 130 67.03 -4.04 63.45
C SER A 130 68.37 -4.56 62.93
#